data_AF-A0A9P6BDX7-F1
#
_entry.id   AF-A0A9P6BDX7-F1
#
_cell.length_a   1.000
_cell.length_b   1.000
_cell.length_c   1.000
_cell.angle_alpha   90.00
_cell.angle_beta   90.00
_cell.angle_gamma   90.00
#
_symmetry.space_group_name_H-M   'P 1'
#
loop_
_entity.id
_entity.type
_entity.pdbx_description
1 polymer ?
#
loop_
_entity_poly.entity_id
_entity_poly.type
_entity_poly.pdbx_seq_one_letter_code
_entity_poly.pdbx_strand_id
1 'polypeptide(L)'
;MPRLNPLDLPHIRETIGRKLNGRHLLNALQVNSEWCQSLLPSVWSSINVHPPQDGDAYDQQPPPYNDIETLIRHQHLVKSIYQTDGFLMDHQHCLTFPNLERIRVYLDRLESFPTTLLLRHARLTHLDFQGRADRPGSFSWAPLMHLTHLKSMRLVHVVVDISEANHFWTIVSKLDQLELQSNHLFGTDPIIPIMLHHLVFPNMKTIVMLDSDSLPLETRLLWMSHCPNLIAFEWKPYPETRSAKRSVLRQLVRLLETRTWRVLQDLILEGLPATDEQIAAILQNIPRLRKLRLADVVFGAASFQALRSHFHCLEDLSISSDAEHCYEFETGPLLIDILASCPKLNSFMTGSLRGHDILMGPNRWACEQSLEYLGADIDILPGSMVEQQQHDIFERLSHLTRLKFLDISDGYGMNLGTLNLTLDKGLRYLASWTRLESIFFCGTLQSMTEAEIDWILQHWKSLKVFIGEPNRDCEYSRQLEEKLQRHGIIVDSDDIAGACSVL
;
A
#
# COMPACT_ATOMS: atom_id res chain seq x y z
N MET A 1 -4.96 13.70 51.57
CA MET A 1 -4.56 14.30 50.28
C MET A 1 -5.49 13.75 49.21
N PRO A 2 -6.15 14.59 48.40
CA PRO A 2 -6.97 14.11 47.29
C PRO A 2 -6.09 13.33 46.30
N ARG A 3 -6.57 12.16 45.85
CA ARG A 3 -5.89 11.38 44.81
C ARG A 3 -5.98 12.16 43.50
N LEU A 4 -4.83 12.52 42.93
CA LEU A 4 -4.76 13.15 41.61
C LEU A 4 -5.33 12.17 40.57
N ASN A 5 -6.29 12.60 39.74
CA ASN A 5 -6.79 11.76 38.66
C ASN A 5 -5.69 11.65 37.59
N PRO A 6 -5.27 10.43 37.17
CA PRO A 6 -4.28 10.28 36.11
C PRO A 6 -4.64 11.02 34.81
N LEU A 7 -5.93 11.24 34.53
CA LEU A 7 -6.40 12.00 33.37
C LEU A 7 -6.12 13.50 33.49
N ASP A 8 -5.82 14.02 34.67
CA ASP A 8 -5.44 15.42 34.86
C ASP A 8 -3.99 15.67 34.43
N LEU A 9 -3.19 14.62 34.24
CA LEU A 9 -1.81 14.72 33.79
C LEU A 9 -1.73 15.09 32.29
N PRO A 10 -1.06 16.20 31.91
CA PRO A 10 -1.01 16.65 30.51
C PRO A 10 -0.42 15.61 29.55
N HIS A 11 0.63 14.89 29.96
CA HIS A 11 1.29 13.89 29.12
C HIS A 11 0.41 12.66 28.86
N ILE A 12 -0.48 12.30 29.80
CA ILE A 12 -1.46 11.23 29.60
C ILE A 12 -2.48 11.67 28.56
N ARG A 13 -3.01 12.90 28.68
CA ARG A 13 -3.95 13.47 27.70
C ARG A 13 -3.34 13.60 26.32
N GLU A 14 -2.08 14.06 26.21
CA GLU A 14 -1.37 14.11 24.94
C GLU A 14 -1.23 12.72 24.31
N THR A 15 -0.90 11.71 25.12
CA THR A 15 -0.79 10.32 24.66
C THR A 15 -2.15 9.79 24.17
N ILE A 16 -3.24 10.07 24.88
CA ILE A 16 -4.60 9.77 24.45
C ILE A 16 -4.91 10.48 23.14
N GLY A 17 -4.62 11.78 23.05
CA GLY A 17 -4.87 12.60 21.86
C GLY A 17 -4.25 12.03 20.59
N ARG A 18 -3.01 11.52 20.65
CA ARG A 18 -2.33 10.86 19.52
C ARG A 18 -2.99 9.56 19.06
N LYS A 19 -3.91 9.00 19.84
CA LYS A 19 -4.64 7.75 19.53
C LYS A 19 -6.09 7.99 19.12
N LEU A 20 -6.60 9.21 19.31
CA LEU A 20 -7.96 9.59 18.90
C LEU A 20 -7.99 10.02 17.43
N ASN A 21 -9.05 9.65 16.72
CA ASN A 21 -9.32 10.21 15.39
C ASN A 21 -9.85 11.67 15.50
N GLY A 22 -9.95 12.38 14.37
CA GLY A 22 -10.35 13.79 14.35
C GLY A 22 -11.69 14.06 15.05
N ARG A 23 -12.71 13.21 14.87
CA ARG A 23 -14.02 13.36 15.50
C ARG A 23 -13.95 13.18 17.02
N HIS A 24 -13.25 12.15 17.49
CA HIS A 24 -13.09 11.89 18.92
C HIS A 24 -12.25 12.98 19.60
N LEU A 25 -11.25 13.54 18.90
CA LEU A 25 -10.47 14.68 19.37
C LEU A 25 -11.37 15.90 19.61
N LEU A 26 -12.25 16.24 18.67
CA LEU A 26 -13.17 17.38 18.81
C LEU A 26 -14.14 17.20 19.99
N ASN A 27 -14.67 15.99 20.19
CA ASN A 27 -15.50 15.70 21.36
C ASN A 27 -14.70 15.83 22.67
N ALA A 28 -13.45 15.39 22.68
CA ALA A 28 -12.57 15.46 23.84
C ALA A 28 -12.21 16.92 24.23
N LEU A 29 -12.17 17.85 23.26
CA LEU A 29 -12.00 19.28 23.54
C LEU A 29 -13.16 19.87 24.35
N GLN A 30 -14.35 19.27 24.30
CA GLN A 30 -15.55 19.77 24.99
C GLN A 30 -15.64 19.33 26.45
N VAL A 31 -14.74 18.46 26.92
CA VAL A 31 -14.79 17.90 28.28
C VAL A 31 -14.56 18.98 29.34
N ASN A 32 -13.44 19.70 29.26
CA ASN A 32 -13.12 20.86 30.10
C ASN A 32 -11.97 21.69 29.47
N SER A 33 -11.65 22.83 30.10
CA SER A 33 -10.60 23.75 29.61
C SER A 33 -9.22 23.12 29.59
N GLU A 34 -8.89 22.25 30.55
CA GLU A 34 -7.58 21.61 30.59
C GLU A 34 -7.44 20.62 29.43
N TRP A 35 -8.45 19.77 29.18
CA TRP A 35 -8.49 18.83 28.05
C TRP A 35 -8.40 19.58 26.73
N CYS A 36 -9.15 20.68 26.60
CA CYS A 36 -9.03 21.58 25.46
C CYS A 36 -7.57 22.02 25.25
N GLN A 37 -6.93 22.60 26.27
CA GLN A 37 -5.56 23.08 26.18
C GLN A 37 -4.54 21.99 25.83
N SER A 38 -4.71 20.77 26.37
CA SER A 38 -3.76 19.66 26.16
C SER A 38 -3.92 18.98 24.81
N LEU A 39 -5.14 18.95 24.27
CA LEU A 39 -5.46 18.26 23.02
C LEU A 39 -5.49 19.18 21.80
N LEU A 40 -5.55 20.50 22.01
CA LEU A 40 -5.53 21.49 20.93
C LEU A 40 -4.35 21.29 19.95
N PRO A 41 -3.11 21.03 20.39
CA PRO A 41 -2.01 20.75 19.46
C PRO A 41 -2.25 19.52 18.58
N SER A 42 -2.90 18.48 19.11
CA SER A 42 -3.21 17.26 18.34
C SER A 42 -4.24 17.54 17.25
N VAL A 43 -5.28 18.33 17.58
CA VAL A 43 -6.33 18.73 16.63
C VAL A 43 -5.76 19.57 15.48
N TRP A 44 -4.88 20.52 15.80
CA TRP A 44 -4.28 21.41 14.81
C TRP A 44 -3.05 20.85 14.12
N SER A 45 -2.51 19.71 14.57
CA SER A 45 -1.27 19.14 14.01
C SER A 45 -1.39 18.78 12.53
N SER A 46 -2.57 18.33 12.10
CA SER A 46 -2.90 18.03 10.71
C SER A 46 -4.24 18.64 10.37
N ILE A 47 -4.26 19.57 9.43
CA ILE A 47 -5.49 20.25 9.00
C ILE A 47 -5.82 19.87 7.57
N ASN A 48 -7.13 19.73 7.30
CA ASN A 48 -7.68 19.60 5.96
C ASN A 48 -8.41 20.89 5.64
N VAL A 49 -7.96 21.58 4.59
CA VAL A 49 -8.48 22.87 4.16
C VAL A 49 -9.21 22.68 2.85
N HIS A 50 -10.51 22.90 2.87
CA HIS A 50 -11.39 22.78 1.72
C HIS A 50 -12.01 24.14 1.43
N PRO A 51 -12.29 24.48 0.17
CA PRO A 51 -13.05 25.68 -0.14
C PRO A 51 -14.44 25.57 0.51
N PRO A 52 -15.08 26.70 0.82
CA PRO A 52 -16.52 26.70 1.07
C PRO A 52 -17.21 26.09 -0.15
N GLN A 53 -17.88 24.94 0.01
CA GLN A 53 -18.69 24.38 -1.06
C GLN A 53 -19.97 25.22 -1.17
N ASP A 54 -20.07 25.99 -2.25
CA ASP A 54 -21.29 26.73 -2.59
C ASP A 54 -22.37 25.73 -3.03
N GLY A 55 -23.18 25.24 -2.09
CA GLY A 55 -24.53 24.75 -2.42
C GLY A 55 -24.93 23.32 -2.04
N ASP A 56 -24.07 22.50 -1.42
CA ASP A 56 -24.49 21.14 -1.02
C ASP A 56 -24.83 21.05 0.48
N ALA A 57 -26.11 20.78 0.73
CA ALA A 57 -26.77 20.68 2.04
C ALA A 57 -26.43 19.36 2.78
N TYR A 58 -25.14 19.05 2.95
CA TYR A 58 -24.73 18.05 3.93
C TYR A 58 -24.54 18.74 5.29
N ASP A 59 -25.40 18.38 6.24
CA ASP A 59 -25.45 18.79 7.66
C ASP A 59 -24.17 18.51 8.49
N GLN A 60 -23.03 18.32 7.85
CA GLN A 60 -21.74 18.29 8.52
C GLN A 60 -21.29 19.74 8.71
N GLN A 61 -21.38 20.24 9.95
CA GLN A 61 -20.78 21.52 10.33
C GLN A 61 -19.41 21.68 9.64
N PRO A 62 -19.16 22.78 8.92
CA PRO A 62 -17.89 22.96 8.25
C PRO A 62 -16.79 22.80 9.31
N PRO A 63 -15.73 22.05 9.01
CA PRO A 63 -14.63 21.88 9.95
C PRO A 63 -14.16 23.27 10.44
N PRO A 64 -13.72 23.41 11.70
CA PRO A 64 -13.30 24.70 12.27
C PRO A 64 -12.08 25.34 11.56
N TYR A 65 -11.58 24.72 10.51
CA TYR A 65 -10.37 25.07 9.76
C TYR A 65 -10.61 26.09 8.65
N ASN A 66 -11.87 26.43 8.33
CA ASN A 66 -12.21 27.38 7.26
C ASN A 66 -12.35 28.83 7.72
N ASP A 67 -12.22 29.10 9.03
CA ASP A 67 -12.09 30.47 9.55
C ASP A 67 -10.61 30.89 9.55
N ILE A 68 -10.28 31.87 8.72
CA ILE A 68 -8.92 32.38 8.57
C ILE A 68 -8.36 32.93 9.88
N GLU A 69 -9.18 33.56 10.73
CA GLU A 69 -8.72 34.12 12.01
C GLU A 69 -8.30 33.00 12.97
N THR A 70 -9.12 31.94 13.03
CA THR A 70 -8.81 30.74 13.81
C THR A 70 -7.55 30.05 13.27
N LEU A 71 -7.38 29.95 11.95
CA LEU A 71 -6.18 29.37 11.34
C LEU A 71 -4.92 30.17 11.69
N ILE A 72 -4.98 31.51 11.62
CA ILE A 72 -3.88 32.39 12.03
C ILE A 72 -3.55 32.20 13.52
N ARG A 73 -4.58 32.10 14.39
CA ARG A 73 -4.40 31.89 15.84
C ARG A 73 -3.64 30.61 16.14
N HIS A 74 -3.85 29.56 15.35
CA HIS A 74 -3.30 28.22 15.60
C HIS A 74 -2.23 27.75 14.60
N GLN A 75 -1.78 28.61 13.67
CA GLN A 75 -0.80 28.28 12.63
C GLN A 75 0.53 27.70 13.16
N HIS A 76 0.91 28.04 14.38
CA HIS A 76 2.12 27.53 15.04
C HIS A 76 1.99 26.06 15.49
N LEU A 77 0.77 25.52 15.58
CA LEU A 77 0.52 24.11 15.93
C LEU A 77 0.50 23.21 14.70
N VAL A 78 0.34 23.78 13.50
CA VAL A 78 0.18 23.06 12.25
C VAL A 78 1.49 22.46 11.78
N LYS A 79 1.51 21.14 11.59
CA LYS A 79 2.64 20.37 11.06
C LYS A 79 2.36 19.74 9.70
N SER A 80 1.09 19.46 9.41
CA SER A 80 0.65 18.86 8.16
C SER A 80 -0.55 19.62 7.62
N ILE A 81 -0.51 19.93 6.33
CA ILE A 81 -1.62 20.56 5.61
C ILE A 81 -2.02 19.64 4.48
N TYR A 82 -3.31 19.33 4.40
CA TYR A 82 -3.95 18.83 3.20
C TYR A 82 -4.88 19.92 2.67
N GLN A 83 -4.72 20.28 1.40
CA GLN A 83 -5.55 21.31 0.78
C GLN A 83 -6.17 20.77 -0.51
N THR A 84 -7.46 21.05 -0.68
CA THR A 84 -8.11 21.02 -2.00
C THR A 84 -8.49 22.44 -2.41
N ASP A 85 -8.41 22.72 -3.71
CA ASP A 85 -9.09 23.87 -4.37
C ASP A 85 -8.75 25.27 -3.83
N GLY A 86 -7.47 25.62 -3.74
CA GLY A 86 -7.08 27.04 -3.82
C GLY A 86 -7.29 27.92 -2.56
N PHE A 87 -7.96 27.48 -1.50
CA PHE A 87 -8.21 28.30 -0.30
C PHE A 87 -6.96 28.96 0.32
N LEU A 88 -5.87 28.21 0.53
CA LEU A 88 -4.64 28.80 1.10
C LEU A 88 -3.98 29.79 0.14
N MET A 89 -4.32 29.76 -1.14
CA MET A 89 -3.75 30.64 -2.15
C MET A 89 -4.32 32.06 -1.99
N ASP A 90 -5.60 32.17 -1.66
CA ASP A 90 -6.29 33.45 -1.41
C ASP A 90 -5.78 34.14 -0.13
N HIS A 91 -5.18 33.37 0.79
CA HIS A 91 -4.72 33.85 2.10
C HIS A 91 -3.22 33.70 2.35
N GLN A 92 -2.44 33.40 1.31
CA GLN A 92 -0.99 33.13 1.39
C GLN A 92 -0.18 34.23 2.09
N HIS A 93 -0.65 35.49 2.04
CA HIS A 93 0.06 36.63 2.59
C HIS A 93 -0.01 36.66 4.13
N CYS A 94 -1.13 36.21 4.71
CA CYS A 94 -1.41 36.27 6.15
C CYS A 94 -1.03 34.99 6.90
N LEU A 95 -0.85 33.88 6.19
CA LEU A 95 -0.58 32.58 6.79
C LEU A 95 0.92 32.27 6.83
N THR A 96 1.39 31.88 8.01
CA THR A 96 2.76 31.41 8.26
C THR A 96 2.72 30.19 9.17
N PHE A 97 3.21 29.05 8.70
CA PHE A 97 3.16 27.78 9.42
C PHE A 97 4.59 27.39 9.85
N PRO A 98 5.13 27.98 10.93
CA PRO A 98 6.55 27.85 11.28
C PRO A 98 7.00 26.41 11.57
N ASN A 99 6.05 25.52 11.88
CA ASN A 99 6.27 24.10 12.17
C ASN A 99 5.78 23.17 11.06
N LEU A 100 5.48 23.69 9.87
CA LEU A 100 5.03 22.89 8.74
C LEU A 100 6.12 21.93 8.29
N GLU A 101 5.82 20.64 8.35
CA GLU A 101 6.70 19.55 7.96
C GLU A 101 6.18 18.82 6.71
N ARG A 102 4.86 18.81 6.50
CA ARG A 102 4.22 18.13 5.37
C ARG A 102 3.17 19.02 4.72
N ILE A 103 3.14 19.02 3.40
CA ILE A 103 2.06 19.65 2.63
C ILE A 103 1.63 18.72 1.51
N ARG A 104 0.32 18.50 1.41
CA ARG A 104 -0.35 17.80 0.32
C ARG A 104 -1.34 18.75 -0.33
N VAL A 105 -1.22 18.92 -1.64
CA VAL A 105 -2.01 19.89 -2.39
C VAL A 105 -2.65 19.19 -3.57
N TYR A 106 -3.98 19.24 -3.62
CA TYR A 106 -4.78 18.87 -4.77
C TYR A 106 -5.18 20.14 -5.50
N LEU A 107 -4.73 20.32 -6.74
CA LEU A 107 -5.02 21.51 -7.53
C LEU A 107 -5.61 21.15 -8.88
N ASP A 108 -6.68 21.85 -9.23
CA ASP A 108 -7.20 21.87 -10.60
C ASP A 108 -6.18 22.44 -11.60
N ARG A 109 -5.31 23.36 -11.16
CA ARG A 109 -4.21 23.94 -11.95
C ARG A 109 -3.00 24.18 -11.05
N LEU A 110 -1.89 23.48 -11.30
CA LEU A 110 -0.65 23.65 -10.52
C LEU A 110 -0.03 25.04 -10.65
N GLU A 111 -0.28 25.74 -11.76
CA GLU A 111 0.22 27.09 -12.04
C GLU A 111 -0.26 28.13 -11.01
N SER A 112 -1.38 27.88 -10.35
CA SER A 112 -1.91 28.78 -9.32
C SER A 112 -1.23 28.60 -7.96
N PHE A 113 -0.33 27.62 -7.82
CA PHE A 113 0.28 27.35 -6.53
C PHE A 113 1.30 28.45 -6.15
N PRO A 114 1.10 29.17 -5.02
CA PRO A 114 1.96 30.23 -4.56
C PRO A 114 3.22 29.62 -3.98
N THR A 115 4.25 29.60 -4.81
CA THR A 115 5.58 29.15 -4.41
C THR A 115 6.15 29.96 -3.24
N THR A 116 5.70 31.19 -3.06
CA THR A 116 5.95 32.06 -1.89
C THR A 116 5.53 31.42 -0.57
N LEU A 117 4.49 30.59 -0.57
CA LEU A 117 4.04 29.84 0.61
C LEU A 117 5.15 28.88 1.03
N LEU A 118 5.63 28.03 0.12
CA LEU A 118 6.68 27.05 0.37
C LEU A 118 7.97 27.67 0.90
N LEU A 119 8.39 28.80 0.32
CA LEU A 119 9.62 29.49 0.71
C LEU A 119 9.63 29.97 2.17
N ARG A 120 8.46 30.13 2.79
CA ARG A 120 8.33 30.53 4.20
C ARG A 120 8.52 29.37 5.17
N HIS A 121 8.52 28.13 4.68
CA HIS A 121 8.51 26.92 5.51
C HIS A 121 9.82 26.14 5.39
N ALA A 122 10.87 26.68 6.03
CA ALA A 122 12.19 26.04 6.03
C ALA A 122 12.19 24.59 6.60
N ARG A 123 11.17 24.18 7.37
CA ARG A 123 11.06 22.85 7.97
C ARG A 123 10.33 21.83 7.09
N LEU A 124 9.90 22.19 5.89
CA LEU A 124 9.16 21.29 5.03
C LEU A 124 10.03 20.09 4.64
N THR A 125 9.55 18.88 4.95
CA THR A 125 10.26 17.61 4.71
C THR A 125 9.55 16.72 3.70
N HIS A 126 8.22 16.86 3.56
CA HIS A 126 7.42 16.08 2.63
C HIS A 126 6.51 17.01 1.79
N LEU A 127 6.50 16.77 0.48
CA LEU A 127 5.68 17.50 -0.48
C LEU A 127 4.91 16.51 -1.34
N ASP A 128 3.60 16.66 -1.41
CA ASP A 128 2.71 15.82 -2.21
C ASP A 128 1.86 16.73 -3.12
N PHE A 129 2.09 16.65 -4.43
CA PHE A 129 1.34 17.39 -5.42
C PHE A 129 0.47 16.43 -6.24
N GLN A 130 -0.81 16.74 -6.29
CA GLN A 130 -1.76 16.04 -7.12
C GLN A 130 -2.46 17.02 -8.06
N GLY A 131 -2.14 16.91 -9.34
CA GLY A 131 -2.85 17.59 -10.42
C GLY A 131 -4.06 16.77 -10.88
N ARG A 132 -4.85 17.38 -11.77
CA ARG A 132 -5.89 16.68 -12.51
C ARG A 132 -5.30 16.00 -13.75
N ALA A 133 -5.71 14.75 -13.99
CA ALA A 133 -5.28 13.97 -15.16
C ALA A 133 -5.65 14.63 -16.51
N ASP A 134 -6.81 15.30 -16.59
CA ASP A 134 -7.30 15.93 -17.83
C ASP A 134 -6.64 17.29 -18.12
N ARG A 135 -6.00 17.91 -17.12
CA ARG A 135 -5.39 19.24 -17.21
C ARG A 135 -4.09 19.27 -16.41
N PRO A 136 -3.06 18.59 -16.89
CA PRO A 136 -1.83 18.51 -16.14
C PRO A 136 -1.19 19.91 -16.18
N GLY A 137 -1.03 20.53 -15.02
CA GLY A 137 -0.58 21.92 -14.89
C GLY A 137 0.94 22.04 -14.96
N SER A 138 1.45 23.15 -15.51
CA SER A 138 2.86 23.50 -15.37
C SER A 138 3.14 24.06 -13.96
N PHE A 139 4.35 23.88 -13.45
CA PHE A 139 4.76 24.38 -12.14
C PHE A 139 6.18 24.93 -12.23
N SER A 140 6.44 26.08 -11.60
CA SER A 140 7.81 26.61 -11.53
C SER A 140 8.56 25.93 -10.39
N TRP A 141 9.62 25.20 -10.73
CA TRP A 141 10.36 24.38 -9.78
C TRP A 141 11.43 25.17 -9.02
N ALA A 142 11.86 26.31 -9.57
CA ALA A 142 12.94 27.12 -8.99
C ALA A 142 12.78 27.40 -7.47
N PRO A 143 11.58 27.75 -6.94
CA PRO A 143 11.42 28.05 -5.51
C PRO A 143 11.67 26.85 -4.60
N LEU A 144 11.38 25.63 -5.06
CA LEU A 144 11.60 24.41 -4.28
C LEU A 144 13.09 24.14 -4.03
N MET A 145 14.00 24.71 -4.82
CA MET A 145 15.44 24.56 -4.61
C MET A 145 15.92 25.07 -3.25
N HIS A 146 15.18 26.02 -2.65
CA HIS A 146 15.46 26.60 -1.35
C HIS A 146 14.99 25.74 -0.17
N LEU A 147 14.21 24.67 -0.43
CA LEU A 147 13.75 23.74 0.60
C LEU A 147 14.85 22.74 0.94
N THR A 148 15.82 23.16 1.75
CA THR A 148 17.00 22.37 2.10
C THR A 148 16.70 21.14 2.95
N HIS A 149 15.53 21.07 3.59
CA HIS A 149 15.10 19.96 4.43
C HIS A 149 14.14 18.99 3.72
N LEU A 150 13.81 19.23 2.45
CA LEU A 150 12.91 18.37 1.70
C LEU A 150 13.55 16.99 1.48
N LYS A 151 12.87 15.95 1.95
CA LYS A 151 13.35 14.55 1.87
C LYS A 151 12.46 13.67 1.00
N SER A 152 11.16 13.95 0.96
CA SER A 152 10.20 13.13 0.23
C SER A 152 9.37 14.00 -0.69
N MET A 153 9.16 13.52 -1.91
CA MET A 153 8.27 14.15 -2.88
C MET A 153 7.38 13.10 -3.54
N ARG A 154 6.08 13.39 -3.61
CA ARG A 154 5.09 12.61 -4.36
C ARG A 154 4.44 13.50 -5.39
N LEU A 155 4.43 13.08 -6.64
CA LEU A 155 3.87 13.82 -7.76
C LEU A 155 2.87 12.92 -8.47
N VAL A 156 1.64 13.41 -8.63
CA VAL A 156 0.55 12.71 -9.28
C VAL A 156 -0.03 13.62 -10.36
N HIS A 157 -0.03 13.20 -11.62
CA HIS A 157 -0.53 13.99 -12.76
C HIS A 157 0.11 15.39 -12.92
N VAL A 158 1.42 15.50 -12.67
CA VAL A 158 2.20 16.74 -12.79
C VAL A 158 2.93 16.79 -14.14
N VAL A 159 2.97 17.97 -14.79
CA VAL A 159 3.86 18.23 -15.93
C VAL A 159 5.12 18.94 -15.45
N VAL A 160 6.27 18.47 -15.89
CA VAL A 160 7.53 19.20 -15.74
C VAL A 160 8.06 19.56 -17.11
N ASP A 161 8.02 20.86 -17.44
CA ASP A 161 8.53 21.35 -18.73
C ASP A 161 10.06 21.19 -18.81
N ILE A 162 10.58 21.00 -20.03
CA ILE A 162 12.03 20.89 -20.29
C ILE A 162 12.81 22.10 -19.76
N SER A 163 12.22 23.30 -19.80
CA SER A 163 12.82 24.53 -19.26
C SER A 163 13.06 24.49 -17.75
N GLU A 164 12.31 23.65 -17.03
CA GLU A 164 12.41 23.46 -15.58
C GLU A 164 13.22 22.22 -15.18
N ALA A 165 13.74 21.45 -16.15
CA ALA A 165 14.46 20.20 -15.90
C ALA A 165 15.65 20.34 -14.95
N ASN A 166 16.43 21.41 -15.10
CA ASN A 166 17.57 21.68 -14.22
C ASN A 166 17.13 21.87 -12.76
N HIS A 167 16.07 22.64 -12.53
CA HIS A 167 15.54 22.89 -11.18
C HIS A 167 14.98 21.60 -10.59
N PHE A 168 14.17 20.87 -11.36
CA PHE A 168 13.60 19.59 -10.95
C PHE A 168 14.69 18.60 -10.51
N TRP A 169 15.67 18.33 -11.37
CA TRP A 169 16.73 17.36 -11.05
C TRP A 169 17.61 17.80 -9.89
N THR A 170 17.84 19.11 -9.74
CA THR A 170 18.55 19.67 -8.57
C THR A 170 17.80 19.37 -7.28
N ILE A 171 16.47 19.44 -7.28
CA ILE A 171 15.65 19.08 -6.12
C ILE A 171 15.71 17.58 -5.87
N VAL A 172 15.48 16.76 -6.90
CA VAL A 172 15.49 15.30 -6.81
C VAL A 172 16.83 14.76 -6.29
N SER A 173 17.95 15.40 -6.63
CA SER A 173 19.29 15.03 -6.13
C SER A 173 19.43 15.08 -4.60
N LYS A 174 18.56 15.84 -3.92
CA LYS A 174 18.56 16.02 -2.46
C LYS A 174 17.60 15.07 -1.74
N LEU A 175 16.67 14.45 -2.46
CA LEU A 175 15.60 13.64 -1.88
C LEU A 175 16.10 12.26 -1.41
N ASP A 176 15.44 11.75 -0.38
CA ASP A 176 15.51 10.36 0.07
C ASP A 176 14.44 9.51 -0.64
N GLN A 177 13.29 10.08 -0.95
CA GLN A 177 12.16 9.38 -1.58
C GLN A 177 11.52 10.22 -2.70
N LEU A 178 11.24 9.56 -3.82
CA LEU A 178 10.48 10.12 -4.93
C LEU A 178 9.41 9.13 -5.40
N GLU A 179 8.17 9.60 -5.45
CA GLU A 179 7.04 8.88 -6.02
C GLU A 179 6.47 9.65 -7.21
N LEU A 180 6.36 8.97 -8.33
CA LEU A 180 5.84 9.50 -9.59
C LEU A 180 4.66 8.65 -10.04
N GLN A 181 3.45 9.22 -10.02
CA GLN A 181 2.24 8.60 -10.53
C GLN A 181 1.67 9.36 -11.73
N SER A 182 1.64 8.73 -12.91
CA SER A 182 0.99 9.29 -14.11
C SER A 182 1.42 10.72 -14.47
N ASN A 183 2.72 11.02 -14.33
CA ASN A 183 3.28 12.35 -14.60
C ASN A 183 3.80 12.48 -16.03
N HIS A 184 3.87 13.73 -16.52
CA HIS A 184 4.48 14.11 -17.81
C HIS A 184 5.78 14.91 -17.62
N LEU A 185 6.92 14.23 -17.51
CA LEU A 185 8.24 14.82 -17.37
C LEU A 185 8.92 15.05 -18.73
N PHE A 186 9.22 16.30 -19.06
CA PHE A 186 10.10 16.79 -20.14
C PHE A 186 9.75 16.40 -21.59
N GLY A 187 8.73 15.58 -21.80
CA GLY A 187 8.44 15.02 -23.11
C GLY A 187 9.58 14.14 -23.64
N THR A 188 9.67 14.02 -24.97
CA THR A 188 10.67 13.18 -25.65
C THR A 188 11.97 13.93 -25.98
N ASP A 189 12.32 14.95 -25.20
CA ASP A 189 13.47 15.81 -25.51
C ASP A 189 14.81 15.05 -25.43
N PRO A 190 15.64 15.05 -26.50
CA PRO A 190 16.90 14.31 -26.55
C PRO A 190 18.00 14.87 -25.64
N ILE A 191 17.82 16.05 -25.03
CA ILE A 191 18.79 16.66 -24.12
C ILE A 191 18.76 15.98 -22.74
N ILE A 192 17.63 15.38 -22.34
CA ILE A 192 17.47 14.80 -21.00
C ILE A 192 18.52 13.72 -20.67
N PRO A 193 18.79 12.73 -21.54
CA PRO A 193 19.86 11.77 -21.28
C PRO A 193 21.23 12.42 -21.03
N ILE A 194 21.56 13.48 -21.78
CA ILE A 194 22.83 14.21 -21.64
C ILE A 194 22.90 14.89 -20.27
N MET A 195 21.80 15.49 -19.81
CA MET A 195 21.73 16.09 -18.48
C MET A 195 21.92 15.06 -17.36
N LEU A 196 21.25 13.90 -17.49
CA LEU A 196 21.31 12.83 -16.48
C LEU A 196 22.70 12.21 -16.33
N HIS A 197 23.51 12.16 -17.40
CA HIS A 197 24.87 11.63 -17.33
C HIS A 197 25.79 12.36 -16.33
N HIS A 198 25.45 13.58 -15.93
CA HIS A 198 26.22 14.37 -14.99
C HIS A 198 25.64 14.42 -13.58
N LEU A 199 24.49 13.76 -13.36
CA LEU A 199 23.76 13.82 -12.10
C LEU A 199 23.96 12.53 -11.30
N VAL A 200 24.08 12.67 -9.99
CA VAL A 200 24.10 11.56 -9.03
C VAL A 200 23.09 11.85 -7.95
N PHE A 201 22.40 10.81 -7.49
CA PHE A 201 21.33 10.90 -6.49
C PHE A 201 21.77 10.13 -5.24
N PRO A 202 22.76 10.63 -4.49
CA PRO A 202 23.39 9.85 -3.42
C PRO A 202 22.46 9.60 -2.23
N ASN A 203 21.45 10.44 -2.02
CA ASN A 203 20.52 10.31 -0.89
C ASN A 203 19.30 9.44 -1.21
N MET A 204 19.04 9.18 -2.49
CA MET A 204 17.83 8.49 -2.95
C MET A 204 17.83 7.04 -2.46
N LYS A 205 16.81 6.71 -1.66
CA LYS A 205 16.57 5.40 -1.05
C LYS A 205 15.34 4.71 -1.60
N THR A 206 14.31 5.48 -1.97
CA THR A 206 13.03 4.92 -2.43
C THR A 206 12.58 5.61 -3.71
N ILE A 207 12.35 4.82 -4.76
CA ILE A 207 11.74 5.28 -6.01
C ILE A 207 10.47 4.46 -6.24
N VAL A 208 9.36 5.17 -6.44
CA VAL A 208 8.08 4.59 -6.81
C VAL A 208 7.66 5.22 -8.14
N MET A 209 7.43 4.40 -9.17
CA MET A 209 7.00 4.85 -10.50
C MET A 209 5.76 4.08 -10.93
N LEU A 210 4.61 4.76 -10.92
CA LEU A 210 3.30 4.21 -11.22
C LEU A 210 2.74 4.89 -12.47
N ASP A 211 2.44 4.11 -13.50
CA ASP A 211 1.75 4.56 -14.72
C ASP A 211 2.37 5.81 -15.38
N SER A 212 3.68 6.03 -15.23
CA SER A 212 4.38 7.17 -15.82
C SER A 212 4.91 6.80 -17.21
N ASP A 213 4.39 7.45 -18.25
CA ASP A 213 4.77 7.26 -19.66
C ASP A 213 5.84 8.27 -20.14
N SER A 214 6.22 9.19 -19.28
CA SER A 214 6.71 10.47 -19.76
C SER A 214 8.19 10.59 -20.02
N LEU A 215 8.99 9.78 -19.35
CA LEU A 215 10.38 9.62 -19.70
C LEU A 215 10.52 8.43 -20.66
N PRO A 216 11.27 8.57 -21.76
CA PRO A 216 11.74 7.42 -22.51
C PRO A 216 12.35 6.40 -21.55
N LEU A 217 12.07 5.14 -21.81
CA LEU A 217 12.44 4.06 -20.91
C LEU A 217 13.94 4.01 -20.60
N GLU A 218 14.77 4.17 -21.62
CA GLU A 218 16.22 4.23 -21.51
C GLU A 218 16.65 5.34 -20.55
N THR A 219 15.96 6.47 -20.60
CA THR A 219 16.19 7.63 -19.74
C THR A 219 15.81 7.32 -18.28
N ARG A 220 14.71 6.60 -18.04
CA ARG A 220 14.31 6.15 -16.69
C ARG A 220 15.39 5.26 -16.08
N LEU A 221 15.83 4.25 -16.84
CA LEU A 221 16.83 3.29 -16.40
C LEU A 221 18.21 3.96 -16.19
N LEU A 222 18.60 4.86 -17.10
CA LEU A 222 19.80 5.67 -16.94
C LEU A 222 19.74 6.49 -15.66
N TRP A 223 18.64 7.19 -15.40
CA TRP A 223 18.47 7.95 -14.16
C TRP A 223 18.62 7.05 -12.92
N MET A 224 17.90 5.93 -12.86
CA MET A 224 17.96 5.04 -11.70
C MET A 224 19.35 4.43 -11.50
N SER A 225 20.15 4.29 -12.57
CA SER A 225 21.54 3.84 -12.47
C SER A 225 22.44 4.81 -11.67
N HIS A 226 21.99 6.04 -11.44
CA HIS A 226 22.68 7.06 -10.65
C HIS A 226 22.22 7.12 -9.18
N CYS A 227 21.46 6.13 -8.72
CA CYS A 227 20.95 6.02 -7.34
C CYS A 227 21.64 4.85 -6.59
N PRO A 228 22.91 5.00 -6.15
CA PRO A 228 23.68 3.89 -5.59
C PRO A 228 23.16 3.37 -4.24
N ASN A 229 22.38 4.17 -3.52
CA ASN A 229 21.84 3.86 -2.18
C ASN A 229 20.35 3.47 -2.21
N LEU A 230 19.85 3.04 -3.38
CA LEU A 230 18.46 2.62 -3.53
C LEU A 230 18.16 1.35 -2.72
N ILE A 231 17.22 1.46 -1.78
CA ILE A 231 16.76 0.40 -0.87
C ILE A 231 15.45 -0.20 -1.37
N ALA A 232 14.53 0.64 -1.85
CA ALA A 232 13.21 0.23 -2.31
C ALA A 232 12.94 0.75 -3.72
N PHE A 233 12.48 -0.15 -4.59
CA PHE A 233 12.13 0.17 -5.96
C PHE A 233 10.77 -0.43 -6.33
N GLU A 234 9.83 0.43 -6.70
CA GLU A 234 8.53 0.04 -7.20
C GLU A 234 8.31 0.59 -8.60
N TRP A 235 7.92 -0.30 -9.51
CA TRP A 235 7.69 0.04 -10.89
C TRP A 235 6.50 -0.68 -11.49
N LYS A 236 5.53 0.13 -11.87
CA LYS A 236 4.37 -0.23 -12.67
C LYS A 236 4.36 0.66 -13.90
N PRO A 237 4.91 0.21 -15.05
CA PRO A 237 4.92 1.03 -16.25
C PRO A 237 3.50 1.13 -16.80
N TYR A 238 3.22 2.28 -17.44
CA TYR A 238 2.00 2.46 -18.22
C TYR A 238 1.82 1.29 -19.22
N PRO A 239 0.59 0.88 -19.57
CA PRO A 239 0.33 -0.15 -20.58
C PRO A 239 0.87 0.26 -21.97
N GLU A 240 2.18 0.08 -22.17
CA GLU A 240 2.86 0.21 -23.45
C GLU A 240 2.68 -1.08 -24.27
N THR A 241 3.03 -1.00 -25.56
CA THR A 241 3.10 -2.17 -26.44
C THR A 241 4.01 -3.26 -25.86
N ARG A 242 3.64 -4.53 -26.02
CA ARG A 242 4.40 -5.70 -25.50
C ARG A 242 5.89 -5.70 -25.91
N SER A 243 6.22 -5.17 -27.08
CA SER A 243 7.59 -5.12 -27.60
C SER A 243 8.49 -4.17 -26.81
N ALA A 244 8.01 -2.98 -26.47
CA ALA A 244 8.73 -2.01 -25.64
C ALA A 244 9.05 -2.62 -24.26
N LYS A 245 8.08 -3.31 -23.66
CA LYS A 245 8.26 -3.94 -22.34
C LYS A 245 9.39 -4.99 -22.29
N ARG A 246 9.69 -5.70 -23.39
CA ARG A 246 10.78 -6.70 -23.41
C ARG A 246 12.19 -6.09 -23.47
N SER A 247 12.35 -4.89 -24.02
CA SER A 247 13.66 -4.21 -24.00
C SER A 247 13.96 -3.67 -22.61
N VAL A 248 12.93 -3.20 -21.89
CA VAL A 248 12.99 -2.75 -20.48
C VAL A 248 13.75 -3.73 -19.61
N LEU A 249 13.26 -4.96 -19.56
CA LEU A 249 13.73 -5.96 -18.62
C LEU A 249 15.19 -6.34 -18.90
N ARG A 250 15.59 -6.39 -20.17
CA ARG A 250 16.99 -6.62 -20.54
C ARG A 250 17.91 -5.51 -20.06
N GLN A 251 17.47 -4.26 -20.14
CA GLN A 251 18.25 -3.14 -19.63
C GLN A 251 18.28 -3.11 -18.09
N LEU A 252 17.16 -3.42 -17.43
CA LEU A 252 17.09 -3.56 -15.97
C LEU A 252 18.04 -4.66 -15.46
N VAL A 253 18.05 -5.82 -16.09
CA VAL A 253 19.00 -6.91 -15.77
C VAL A 253 20.44 -6.42 -15.88
N ARG A 254 20.80 -5.73 -16.96
CA ARG A 254 22.15 -5.16 -17.13
C ARG A 254 22.53 -4.18 -16.02
N LEU A 255 21.60 -3.33 -15.58
CA LEU A 255 21.84 -2.39 -14.48
C LEU A 255 22.06 -3.08 -13.13
N LEU A 256 21.41 -4.21 -12.91
CA LEU A 256 21.62 -5.03 -11.72
C LEU A 256 22.95 -5.79 -11.79
N GLU A 257 23.33 -6.29 -12.96
CA GLU A 257 24.62 -6.94 -13.21
C GLU A 257 25.81 -5.99 -12.94
N THR A 258 25.67 -4.69 -13.22
CA THR A 258 26.68 -3.69 -12.86
C THR A 258 26.80 -3.44 -11.35
N ARG A 259 25.97 -4.10 -10.52
CA ARG A 259 25.92 -3.98 -9.05
C ARG A 259 25.72 -2.54 -8.60
N THR A 260 24.85 -1.83 -9.30
CA THR A 260 24.53 -0.43 -9.00
C THR A 260 23.76 -0.31 -7.69
N TRP A 261 22.77 -1.18 -7.45
CA TRP A 261 21.91 -1.12 -6.26
C TRP A 261 22.27 -2.18 -5.23
N ARG A 262 23.45 -2.05 -4.61
CA ARG A 262 23.98 -3.05 -3.67
C ARG A 262 23.19 -3.17 -2.36
N VAL A 263 22.35 -2.18 -2.07
CA VAL A 263 21.56 -2.11 -0.83
C VAL A 263 20.06 -2.32 -1.07
N LEU A 264 19.68 -2.65 -2.31
CA LEU A 264 18.29 -2.92 -2.69
C LEU A 264 17.77 -4.13 -1.90
N GLN A 265 16.63 -3.92 -1.25
CA GLN A 265 15.96 -4.90 -0.38
C GLN A 265 14.50 -5.11 -0.78
N ASP A 266 13.85 -4.08 -1.32
CA ASP A 266 12.43 -4.12 -1.63
C ASP A 266 12.26 -3.88 -3.14
N LEU A 267 11.65 -4.86 -3.83
CA LEU A 267 11.42 -4.81 -5.26
C LEU A 267 9.95 -5.11 -5.57
N ILE A 268 9.28 -4.17 -6.22
CA ILE A 268 7.91 -4.32 -6.71
C ILE A 268 7.93 -4.08 -8.23
N LEU A 269 7.56 -5.10 -9.00
CA LEU A 269 7.47 -5.04 -10.45
C LEU A 269 6.07 -5.52 -10.87
N GLU A 270 5.27 -4.62 -11.43
CA GLU A 270 3.91 -4.91 -11.90
C GLU A 270 3.80 -4.56 -13.39
N GLY A 271 2.88 -5.19 -14.13
CA GLY A 271 2.59 -4.81 -15.52
C GLY A 271 3.72 -5.09 -16.52
N LEU A 272 4.71 -5.90 -16.15
CA LEU A 272 5.89 -6.23 -16.95
C LEU A 272 5.84 -7.70 -17.41
N PRO A 273 5.63 -8.00 -18.71
CA PRO A 273 5.61 -9.37 -19.24
C PRO A 273 7.04 -9.95 -19.27
N ALA A 274 7.54 -10.32 -18.09
CA ALA A 274 8.85 -10.91 -17.89
C ALA A 274 8.81 -12.42 -18.02
N THR A 275 9.81 -13.00 -18.69
CA THR A 275 10.02 -14.44 -18.69
C THR A 275 10.66 -14.90 -17.39
N ASP A 276 10.56 -16.20 -17.09
CA ASP A 276 11.17 -16.80 -15.91
C ASP A 276 12.67 -16.54 -15.83
N GLU A 277 13.39 -16.62 -16.95
CA GLU A 277 14.84 -16.36 -17.00
C GLU A 277 15.19 -14.91 -16.70
N GLN A 278 14.33 -13.96 -17.11
CA GLN A 278 14.55 -12.54 -16.84
C GLN A 278 14.36 -12.23 -15.36
N ILE A 279 13.30 -12.78 -14.74
CA ILE A 279 13.08 -12.64 -13.30
C ILE A 279 14.20 -13.33 -12.53
N ALA A 280 14.63 -14.53 -12.93
CA ALA A 280 15.78 -15.21 -12.34
C ALA A 280 17.05 -14.35 -12.38
N ALA A 281 17.35 -13.73 -13.53
CA ALA A 281 18.51 -12.86 -13.68
C ALA A 281 18.41 -11.60 -12.79
N ILE A 282 17.21 -11.02 -12.64
CA ILE A 282 16.97 -9.90 -11.71
C ILE A 282 17.28 -10.36 -10.27
N LEU A 283 16.68 -11.45 -9.83
CA LEU A 283 16.79 -11.96 -8.46
C LEU A 283 18.20 -12.40 -8.08
N GLN A 284 18.98 -12.94 -9.02
CA GLN A 284 20.38 -13.33 -8.81
C GLN A 284 21.32 -12.15 -8.56
N ASN A 285 20.98 -10.98 -9.08
CA ASN A 285 21.83 -9.79 -8.97
C ASN A 285 21.45 -8.88 -7.79
N ILE A 286 20.38 -9.18 -7.07
CA ILE A 286 20.02 -8.52 -5.82
C ILE A 286 20.69 -9.29 -4.68
N PRO A 287 21.48 -8.64 -3.81
CA PRO A 287 22.25 -9.36 -2.80
C PRO A 287 21.42 -9.83 -1.60
N ARG A 288 20.37 -9.09 -1.24
CA ARG A 288 19.52 -9.40 -0.09
C ARG A 288 18.12 -8.84 -0.26
N LEU A 289 17.18 -9.69 -0.65
CA LEU A 289 15.79 -9.31 -0.86
C LEU A 289 14.94 -9.59 0.39
N ARG A 290 14.23 -8.56 0.87
CA ARG A 290 13.27 -8.65 1.99
C ARG A 290 11.83 -8.61 1.49
N LYS A 291 11.55 -7.79 0.48
CA LYS A 291 10.21 -7.68 -0.10
C LYS A 291 10.26 -7.90 -1.59
N LEU A 292 9.39 -8.77 -2.08
CA LEU A 292 9.25 -9.03 -3.50
C LEU A 292 7.77 -9.04 -3.87
N ARG A 293 7.36 -8.13 -4.75
CA ARG A 293 6.07 -8.23 -5.44
C ARG A 293 6.29 -8.30 -6.93
N LEU A 294 5.74 -9.34 -7.54
CA LEU A 294 5.74 -9.56 -8.97
C LEU A 294 4.30 -9.73 -9.42
N ALA A 295 3.84 -8.90 -10.34
CA ALA A 295 2.55 -9.04 -11.00
C ALA A 295 2.74 -9.07 -12.52
N ASP A 296 1.92 -9.89 -13.19
CA ASP A 296 1.96 -10.09 -14.65
C ASP A 296 3.25 -10.71 -15.19
N VAL A 297 3.91 -11.53 -14.37
CA VAL A 297 5.17 -12.20 -14.73
C VAL A 297 5.01 -13.71 -14.85
N VAL A 298 5.91 -14.35 -15.61
CA VAL A 298 6.08 -15.80 -15.58
C VAL A 298 7.08 -16.13 -14.47
N PHE A 299 6.61 -16.75 -13.38
CA PHE A 299 7.45 -17.23 -12.28
C PHE A 299 7.56 -18.76 -12.34
N GLY A 300 8.73 -19.27 -12.68
CA GLY A 300 8.99 -20.71 -12.85
C GLY A 300 10.21 -21.19 -12.07
N ALA A 301 10.80 -22.30 -12.54
CA ALA A 301 11.89 -22.98 -11.85
C ALA A 301 13.18 -22.14 -11.77
N ALA A 302 13.49 -21.33 -12.78
CA ALA A 302 14.69 -20.50 -12.78
C ALA A 302 14.57 -19.35 -11.77
N SER A 303 13.44 -18.65 -11.75
CA SER A 303 13.17 -17.58 -10.77
C SER A 303 13.16 -18.12 -9.35
N PHE A 304 12.51 -19.26 -9.16
CA PHE A 304 12.46 -19.94 -7.88
C PHE A 304 13.88 -20.31 -7.37
N GLN A 305 14.71 -20.88 -8.23
CA GLN A 305 16.08 -21.24 -7.87
C GLN A 305 16.93 -20.00 -7.53
N ALA A 306 16.72 -18.87 -8.21
CA ALA A 306 17.35 -17.60 -7.86
C ALA A 306 16.86 -17.06 -6.50
N LEU A 307 15.55 -17.15 -6.25
CA LEU A 307 14.90 -16.65 -5.03
C LEU A 307 15.37 -17.39 -3.77
N ARG A 308 15.74 -18.67 -3.88
CA ARG A 308 16.23 -19.50 -2.75
C ARG A 308 17.35 -18.83 -1.94
N SER A 309 18.21 -18.04 -2.59
CA SER A 309 19.28 -17.30 -1.90
C SER A 309 18.75 -16.28 -0.87
N HIS A 310 17.49 -15.86 -1.00
CA HIS A 310 16.83 -14.84 -0.17
C HIS A 310 15.90 -15.40 0.91
N PHE A 311 15.63 -16.71 0.94
CA PHE A 311 14.63 -17.32 1.85
C PHE A 311 14.86 -17.02 3.33
N HIS A 312 16.12 -16.87 3.75
CA HIS A 312 16.49 -16.57 5.14
C HIS A 312 16.19 -15.12 5.58
N CYS A 313 15.90 -14.22 4.64
CA CYS A 313 15.61 -12.81 4.90
C CYS A 313 14.33 -12.28 4.25
N LEU A 314 13.63 -13.09 3.44
CA LEU A 314 12.38 -12.71 2.81
C LEU A 314 11.27 -12.57 3.86
N GLU A 315 10.62 -11.42 3.86
CA GLU A 315 9.56 -11.02 4.81
C GLU A 315 8.22 -10.87 4.11
N ASP A 316 8.20 -10.29 2.91
CA ASP A 316 6.97 -10.09 2.13
C ASP A 316 7.17 -10.66 0.73
N LEU A 317 6.27 -11.56 0.31
CA LEU A 317 6.28 -12.11 -1.04
C LEU A 317 4.88 -12.06 -1.64
N SER A 318 4.79 -11.51 -2.84
CA SER A 318 3.57 -11.44 -3.65
C SER A 318 3.90 -11.87 -5.07
N ILE A 319 3.28 -12.95 -5.56
CA ILE A 319 3.45 -13.43 -6.93
C ILE A 319 2.07 -13.61 -7.56
N SER A 320 1.64 -12.65 -8.38
CA SER A 320 0.41 -12.77 -9.16
C SER A 320 0.73 -12.89 -10.64
N SER A 321 -0.08 -13.65 -11.35
CA SER A 321 0.02 -13.81 -12.78
C SER A 321 -1.36 -13.62 -13.40
N ASP A 322 -1.66 -12.42 -13.92
CA ASP A 322 -2.93 -12.17 -14.63
C ASP A 322 -2.96 -12.75 -16.05
N ALA A 323 -1.91 -13.45 -16.46
CA ALA A 323 -1.98 -14.17 -17.72
C ALA A 323 -3.05 -15.26 -17.57
N GLU A 324 -4.19 -15.09 -18.26
CA GLU A 324 -5.27 -16.07 -18.51
C GLU A 324 -4.75 -17.47 -18.95
N HIS A 325 -3.45 -17.58 -19.20
CA HIS A 325 -2.72 -18.74 -19.69
C HIS A 325 -1.83 -19.41 -18.62
N CYS A 326 -1.86 -18.95 -17.35
CA CYS A 326 -0.95 -19.46 -16.33
C CYS A 326 -1.46 -20.66 -15.52
N TYR A 327 -2.67 -21.14 -15.80
CA TYR A 327 -3.20 -22.39 -15.21
C TYR A 327 -2.35 -23.63 -15.53
N GLU A 328 -1.51 -23.58 -16.56
CA GLU A 328 -0.68 -24.70 -16.99
C GLU A 328 0.67 -24.81 -16.26
N PHE A 329 1.11 -23.82 -15.48
CA PHE A 329 2.44 -23.88 -14.87
C PHE A 329 2.45 -24.67 -13.55
N GLU A 330 3.47 -25.52 -13.39
CA GLU A 330 3.78 -26.32 -12.19
C GLU A 330 4.31 -25.45 -11.02
N THR A 331 3.73 -24.27 -10.79
CA THR A 331 4.20 -23.34 -9.74
C THR A 331 3.80 -23.78 -8.34
N GLY A 332 2.72 -24.54 -8.19
CA GLY A 332 2.20 -24.97 -6.90
C GLY A 332 3.25 -25.62 -5.98
N PRO A 333 3.98 -26.66 -6.41
CA PRO A 333 5.05 -27.26 -5.61
C PRO A 333 6.15 -26.26 -5.20
N LEU A 334 6.46 -25.28 -6.06
CA LEU A 334 7.46 -24.26 -5.77
C LEU A 334 6.97 -23.31 -4.66
N LEU A 335 5.70 -22.88 -4.72
CA LEU A 335 5.09 -22.01 -3.71
C LEU A 335 5.05 -22.67 -2.33
N ILE A 336 4.76 -23.97 -2.28
CA ILE A 336 4.81 -24.75 -1.03
C ILE A 336 6.24 -24.85 -0.48
N ASP A 337 7.24 -25.02 -1.34
CA ASP A 337 8.65 -25.02 -0.89
C ASP A 337 9.08 -23.65 -0.33
N ILE A 338 8.52 -22.54 -0.83
CA ILE A 338 8.73 -21.19 -0.25
C ILE A 338 8.18 -21.15 1.18
N LEU A 339 6.92 -21.53 1.39
CA LEU A 339 6.31 -21.56 2.74
C LEU A 339 7.10 -22.47 3.70
N ALA A 340 7.56 -23.62 3.19
CA ALA A 340 8.38 -24.56 3.94
C ALA A 340 9.80 -24.06 4.26
N SER A 341 10.32 -23.08 3.52
CA SER A 341 11.74 -22.68 3.61
C SER A 341 12.00 -21.23 4.07
N CYS A 342 10.97 -20.38 4.17
CA CYS A 342 11.10 -18.97 4.53
C CYS A 342 10.67 -18.67 5.98
N PRO A 343 11.54 -18.76 7.00
CA PRO A 343 11.16 -18.63 8.42
C PRO A 343 10.81 -17.20 8.87
N LYS A 344 11.03 -16.19 8.03
CA LYS A 344 10.75 -14.77 8.34
C LYS A 344 9.59 -14.21 7.53
N LEU A 345 8.94 -15.05 6.72
CA LEU A 345 7.85 -14.62 5.86
C LEU A 345 6.65 -14.21 6.73
N ASN A 346 6.32 -12.93 6.68
CA ASN A 346 5.22 -12.31 7.41
C ASN A 346 4.00 -12.12 6.50
N SER A 347 4.22 -11.88 5.21
CA SER A 347 3.17 -11.74 4.22
C SER A 347 3.45 -12.63 3.01
N PHE A 348 2.46 -13.45 2.63
CA PHE A 348 2.51 -14.28 1.44
C PHE A 348 1.23 -14.10 0.63
N MET A 349 1.35 -13.61 -0.59
CA MET A 349 0.25 -13.46 -1.55
C MET A 349 0.59 -14.17 -2.85
N THR A 350 -0.33 -14.99 -3.37
CA THR A 350 -0.17 -15.67 -4.65
C THR A 350 -1.51 -15.80 -5.35
N GLY A 351 -1.52 -16.07 -6.66
CA GLY A 351 -2.75 -16.31 -7.42
C GLY A 351 -3.52 -17.51 -6.90
N SER A 352 -2.99 -18.72 -7.08
CA SER A 352 -3.61 -19.97 -6.61
C SER A 352 -2.59 -20.88 -5.90
N LEU A 353 -3.08 -21.61 -4.89
CA LEU A 353 -2.44 -22.72 -4.21
C LEU A 353 -3.32 -23.96 -4.34
N ARG A 354 -2.83 -24.95 -5.10
CA ARG A 354 -3.55 -26.22 -5.21
C ARG A 354 -3.53 -26.95 -3.88
N GLY A 355 -4.70 -27.35 -3.42
CA GLY A 355 -4.88 -28.18 -2.23
C GLY A 355 -4.03 -29.44 -2.29
N HIS A 356 -3.90 -30.07 -3.46
CA HIS A 356 -3.01 -31.23 -3.65
C HIS A 356 -1.55 -30.94 -3.25
N ASP A 357 -1.01 -29.78 -3.64
CA ASP A 357 0.38 -29.42 -3.35
C ASP A 357 0.56 -29.10 -1.86
N ILE A 358 -0.42 -28.44 -1.23
CA ILE A 358 -0.48 -28.27 0.23
C ILE A 358 -0.46 -29.64 0.92
N LEU A 359 -1.18 -30.62 0.36
CA LEU A 359 -1.30 -31.96 0.92
C LEU A 359 -0.02 -32.80 0.78
N MET A 360 0.70 -32.63 -0.33
CA MET A 360 1.95 -33.34 -0.63
C MET A 360 3.20 -32.67 -0.04
N GLY A 361 3.09 -31.39 0.34
CA GLY A 361 4.17 -30.63 0.97
C GLY A 361 4.50 -31.05 2.41
N PRO A 362 5.50 -30.40 3.03
CA PRO A 362 5.84 -30.63 4.43
C PRO A 362 4.67 -30.31 5.36
N ASN A 363 4.48 -31.12 6.40
CA ASN A 363 3.42 -30.93 7.40
C ASN A 363 3.53 -29.62 8.20
N ARG A 364 4.71 -29.00 8.23
CA ARG A 364 4.94 -27.72 8.90
C ARG A 364 5.69 -26.77 7.99
N TRP A 365 5.22 -25.53 7.94
CA TRP A 365 5.86 -24.45 7.21
C TRP A 365 6.88 -23.75 8.09
N ALA A 366 8.00 -23.33 7.52
CA ALA A 366 9.01 -22.56 8.27
C ALA A 366 8.43 -21.23 8.77
N CYS A 367 7.49 -20.64 8.03
CA CYS A 367 6.82 -19.39 8.37
C CYS A 367 5.67 -19.53 9.37
N GLU A 368 5.42 -20.70 9.96
CA GLU A 368 4.29 -20.95 10.87
C GLU A 368 4.19 -19.92 12.02
N GLN A 369 5.35 -19.47 12.51
CA GLN A 369 5.49 -18.56 13.64
C GLN A 369 5.81 -17.11 13.23
N SER A 370 5.77 -16.80 11.94
CA SER A 370 6.00 -15.45 11.39
C SER A 370 4.83 -14.95 10.54
N LEU A 371 4.13 -15.84 9.82
CA LEU A 371 3.12 -15.45 8.84
C LEU A 371 1.91 -14.79 9.51
N GLU A 372 1.66 -13.55 9.14
CA GLU A 372 0.53 -12.74 9.61
C GLU A 372 -0.51 -12.48 8.50
N TYR A 373 -0.11 -12.56 7.22
CA TYR A 373 -0.96 -12.39 6.06
C TYR A 373 -0.78 -13.57 5.07
N LEU A 374 -1.88 -14.24 4.73
CA LEU A 374 -1.94 -15.27 3.69
C LEU A 374 -3.06 -14.90 2.70
N GLY A 375 -2.69 -14.63 1.45
CA GLY A 375 -3.62 -14.43 0.34
C GLY A 375 -3.38 -15.43 -0.78
N ALA A 376 -4.33 -16.32 -1.04
CA ALA A 376 -4.25 -17.28 -2.13
C ALA A 376 -5.63 -17.88 -2.41
N ASP A 377 -5.99 -18.03 -3.69
CA ASP A 377 -7.08 -18.92 -4.06
C ASP A 377 -6.67 -20.38 -3.77
N ILE A 378 -7.44 -21.10 -2.95
CA ILE A 378 -7.09 -22.48 -2.56
C ILE A 378 -8.03 -23.44 -3.27
N ASP A 379 -7.52 -24.02 -4.36
CA ASP A 379 -8.26 -24.95 -5.22
C ASP A 379 -8.30 -26.36 -4.62
N ILE A 380 -9.48 -26.96 -4.54
CA ILE A 380 -9.68 -28.36 -4.17
C ILE A 380 -10.05 -29.14 -5.43
N LEU A 381 -9.26 -30.17 -5.74
CA LEU A 381 -9.52 -31.00 -6.91
C LEU A 381 -10.87 -31.72 -6.77
N PRO A 382 -11.75 -31.66 -7.79
CA PRO A 382 -13.02 -32.38 -7.74
C PRO A 382 -12.77 -33.89 -7.68
N GLY A 383 -13.50 -34.60 -6.82
CA GLY A 383 -13.36 -36.04 -6.67
C GLY A 383 -14.08 -36.62 -5.46
N SER A 384 -13.95 -37.92 -5.24
CA SER A 384 -14.60 -38.64 -4.14
C SER A 384 -14.04 -38.31 -2.75
N MET A 385 -12.91 -37.59 -2.66
CA MET A 385 -12.21 -37.28 -1.41
C MET A 385 -12.16 -35.79 -1.08
N VAL A 386 -12.98 -34.96 -1.73
CA VAL A 386 -13.00 -33.49 -1.54
C VAL A 386 -13.13 -33.12 -0.06
N GLU A 387 -14.03 -33.79 0.68
CA GLU A 387 -14.21 -33.52 2.11
C GLU A 387 -12.94 -33.81 2.91
N GLN A 388 -12.36 -35.00 2.77
CA GLN A 388 -11.15 -35.37 3.52
C GLN A 388 -9.97 -34.43 3.17
N GLN A 389 -9.80 -34.11 1.89
CA GLN A 389 -8.76 -33.17 1.46
C GLN A 389 -8.94 -31.81 2.14
N GLN A 390 -10.18 -31.34 2.25
CA GLN A 390 -10.47 -30.08 2.89
C GLN A 390 -10.18 -30.11 4.40
N HIS A 391 -10.56 -31.18 5.10
CA HIS A 391 -10.22 -31.38 6.51
C HIS A 391 -8.70 -31.35 6.71
N ASP A 392 -7.95 -32.06 5.87
CA ASP A 392 -6.49 -32.12 5.93
C ASP A 392 -5.82 -30.77 5.61
N ILE A 393 -6.39 -29.99 4.69
CA ILE A 393 -5.93 -28.62 4.38
C ILE A 393 -6.17 -27.70 5.59
N PHE A 394 -7.38 -27.73 6.18
CA PHE A 394 -7.67 -26.93 7.37
C PHE A 394 -6.81 -27.31 8.58
N GLU A 395 -6.51 -28.61 8.75
CA GLU A 395 -5.57 -29.04 9.79
C GLU A 395 -4.19 -28.39 9.58
N ARG A 396 -3.66 -28.36 8.35
CA ARG A 396 -2.36 -27.72 8.06
C ARG A 396 -2.39 -26.21 8.29
N LEU A 397 -3.45 -25.56 7.81
CA LEU A 397 -3.67 -24.12 7.99
C LEU A 397 -3.82 -23.73 9.48
N SER A 398 -4.33 -24.63 10.31
CA SER A 398 -4.49 -24.40 11.76
C SER A 398 -3.17 -24.12 12.50
N HIS A 399 -2.04 -24.51 11.92
CA HIS A 399 -0.72 -24.25 12.49
C HIS A 399 -0.32 -22.77 12.39
N LEU A 400 -0.94 -21.98 11.50
CA LEU A 400 -0.68 -20.54 11.35
C LEU A 400 -1.29 -19.69 12.48
N THR A 401 -0.86 -19.94 13.71
CA THR A 401 -1.42 -19.32 14.93
C THR A 401 -1.22 -17.79 15.03
N ARG A 402 -0.36 -17.22 14.18
CA ARG A 402 -0.12 -15.76 14.10
C ARG A 402 -0.89 -15.05 13.00
N LEU A 403 -1.66 -15.79 12.20
CA LEU A 403 -2.41 -15.23 11.09
C LEU A 403 -3.39 -14.16 11.59
N LYS A 404 -3.34 -13.00 10.95
CA LYS A 404 -4.25 -11.86 11.17
C LYS A 404 -5.15 -11.62 9.97
N PHE A 405 -4.64 -11.89 8.77
CA PHE A 405 -5.34 -11.65 7.52
C PHE A 405 -5.33 -12.92 6.69
N LEU A 406 -6.51 -13.39 6.31
CA LEU A 406 -6.68 -14.50 5.38
C LEU A 406 -7.50 -14.02 4.19
N ASP A 407 -6.96 -14.16 2.99
CA ASP A 407 -7.69 -13.96 1.75
C ASP A 407 -7.68 -15.26 0.94
N ILE A 408 -8.86 -15.85 0.76
CA ILE A 408 -9.10 -17.05 -0.05
C ILE A 408 -10.09 -16.76 -1.17
N SER A 409 -10.17 -15.50 -1.61
CA SER A 409 -11.10 -15.07 -2.65
C SER A 409 -10.73 -15.67 -4.01
N ASP A 410 -11.75 -16.09 -4.78
CA ASP A 410 -11.59 -16.51 -6.18
C ASP A 410 -11.48 -15.26 -7.06
N GLY A 411 -10.25 -14.96 -7.49
CA GLY A 411 -9.98 -13.78 -8.32
C GLY A 411 -10.50 -13.90 -9.76
N TYR A 412 -10.88 -15.10 -10.22
CA TYR A 412 -11.24 -15.36 -11.61
C TYR A 412 -12.72 -15.77 -11.79
N GLY A 413 -13.45 -15.99 -10.69
CA GLY A 413 -14.84 -16.44 -10.71
C GLY A 413 -15.02 -17.80 -11.39
N MET A 414 -13.96 -18.60 -11.44
CA MET A 414 -13.95 -19.87 -12.17
C MET A 414 -14.66 -20.99 -11.39
N ASN A 415 -15.02 -20.77 -10.13
CA ASN A 415 -15.77 -21.73 -9.29
C ASN A 415 -15.09 -23.12 -9.22
N LEU A 416 -13.76 -23.18 -9.28
CA LEU A 416 -12.98 -24.42 -9.30
C LEU A 416 -12.81 -25.02 -7.90
N GLY A 417 -13.92 -25.23 -7.17
CA GLY A 417 -13.91 -25.93 -5.89
C GLY A 417 -13.04 -25.25 -4.84
N THR A 418 -13.50 -24.15 -4.27
CA THR A 418 -12.78 -23.41 -3.22
C THR A 418 -13.01 -23.99 -1.83
N LEU A 419 -12.20 -23.57 -0.85
CA LEU A 419 -12.41 -23.91 0.56
C LEU A 419 -13.80 -23.46 1.05
N ASN A 420 -14.61 -24.40 1.51
CA ASN A 420 -15.90 -24.14 2.14
C ASN A 420 -15.77 -24.03 3.67
N LEU A 421 -15.98 -22.85 4.23
CA LEU A 421 -15.83 -22.53 5.64
C LEU A 421 -17.04 -23.01 6.47
N THR A 422 -17.35 -24.31 6.42
CA THR A 422 -18.41 -24.94 7.24
C THR A 422 -17.86 -25.95 8.25
N LEU A 423 -18.62 -26.21 9.32
CA LEU A 423 -18.18 -27.05 10.43
C LEU A 423 -18.02 -28.53 10.04
N ASP A 424 -18.88 -29.02 9.15
CA ASP A 424 -18.83 -30.36 8.58
C ASP A 424 -17.62 -30.56 7.66
N LYS A 425 -17.11 -29.48 7.05
CA LYS A 425 -15.93 -29.49 6.17
C LYS A 425 -14.61 -29.17 6.86
N GLY A 426 -14.63 -28.98 8.18
CA GLY A 426 -13.41 -28.89 9.00
C GLY A 426 -13.04 -27.49 9.49
N LEU A 427 -13.94 -26.49 9.37
CA LEU A 427 -13.74 -25.15 9.95
C LEU A 427 -13.25 -25.20 11.41
N ARG A 428 -13.69 -26.22 12.17
CA ARG A 428 -13.30 -26.47 13.57
C ARG A 428 -11.79 -26.50 13.82
N TYR A 429 -10.97 -26.92 12.84
CA TYR A 429 -9.52 -26.98 13.00
C TYR A 429 -8.92 -25.58 13.15
N LEU A 430 -9.59 -24.56 12.60
CA LEU A 430 -9.13 -23.17 12.59
C LEU A 430 -9.42 -22.44 13.91
N ALA A 431 -9.80 -23.16 14.97
CA ALA A 431 -10.06 -22.59 16.29
C ALA A 431 -8.83 -21.87 16.89
N SER A 432 -7.63 -22.26 16.47
CA SER A 432 -6.35 -21.70 16.93
C SER A 432 -6.11 -20.25 16.44
N TRP A 433 -6.83 -19.79 15.42
CA TRP A 433 -6.69 -18.46 14.81
C TRP A 433 -7.32 -17.34 15.64
N THR A 434 -6.97 -17.28 16.92
CA THR A 434 -7.48 -16.28 17.88
C THR A 434 -7.07 -14.84 17.56
N ARG A 435 -6.06 -14.67 16.68
CA ARG A 435 -5.52 -13.39 16.22
C ARG A 435 -6.07 -12.92 14.87
N LEU A 436 -6.93 -13.72 14.23
CA LEU A 436 -7.50 -13.36 12.93
C LEU A 436 -8.33 -12.07 13.09
N GLU A 437 -7.97 -11.05 12.33
CA GLU A 437 -8.60 -9.72 12.31
C GLU A 437 -9.47 -9.54 11.06
N SER A 438 -9.09 -10.15 9.94
CA SER A 438 -9.85 -10.04 8.68
C SER A 438 -9.84 -11.34 7.90
N ILE A 439 -10.99 -11.66 7.30
CA ILE A 439 -11.13 -12.77 6.36
C ILE A 439 -11.86 -12.29 5.10
N PHE A 440 -11.31 -12.69 3.95
CA PHE A 440 -11.83 -12.40 2.62
C PHE A 440 -12.02 -13.72 1.88
N PHE A 441 -13.19 -13.92 1.29
CA PHE A 441 -13.53 -15.13 0.53
C PHE A 441 -14.51 -14.81 -0.60
N CYS A 442 -14.35 -13.66 -1.25
CA CYS A 442 -15.20 -13.24 -2.36
C CYS A 442 -15.11 -14.22 -3.53
N GLY A 443 -16.21 -14.39 -4.28
CA GLY A 443 -16.27 -15.32 -5.41
C GLY A 443 -16.25 -16.81 -5.01
N THR A 444 -16.19 -17.14 -3.72
CA THR A 444 -16.27 -18.52 -3.26
C THR A 444 -17.72 -18.97 -3.02
N LEU A 445 -18.01 -20.26 -3.24
CA LEU A 445 -19.37 -20.79 -3.10
C LEU A 445 -19.64 -21.32 -1.69
N GLN A 446 -19.73 -20.42 -0.71
CA GLN A 446 -19.97 -20.78 0.70
C GLN A 446 -21.39 -21.23 0.98
N SER A 447 -21.57 -22.00 2.05
CA SER A 447 -22.86 -22.49 2.52
C SER A 447 -22.95 -22.45 4.05
N MET A 448 -22.47 -21.37 4.66
CA MET A 448 -22.48 -21.20 6.11
C MET A 448 -23.92 -21.10 6.63
N THR A 449 -24.16 -21.67 7.80
CA THR A 449 -25.41 -21.48 8.55
C THR A 449 -25.17 -20.59 9.76
N GLU A 450 -26.23 -20.31 10.51
CA GLU A 450 -26.08 -19.62 11.80
C GLU A 450 -25.10 -20.31 12.75
N ALA A 451 -24.98 -21.64 12.69
CA ALA A 451 -24.07 -22.41 13.54
C ALA A 451 -22.59 -22.10 13.25
N GLU A 452 -22.23 -21.95 11.97
CA GLU A 452 -20.89 -21.51 11.56
C GLU A 452 -20.59 -20.09 12.07
N ILE A 453 -21.53 -19.16 11.94
CA ILE A 453 -21.36 -17.78 12.41
C ILE A 453 -21.19 -17.73 13.93
N ASP A 454 -22.00 -18.48 14.68
CA ASP A 454 -21.87 -18.56 16.13
C ASP A 454 -20.51 -19.16 16.54
N TRP A 455 -20.05 -20.18 15.82
CA TRP A 455 -18.74 -20.76 16.03
C TRP A 455 -17.62 -19.76 15.75
N ILE A 456 -17.69 -19.00 14.64
CA ILE A 456 -16.72 -17.96 14.28
C ILE A 456 -16.66 -16.90 15.37
N LEU A 457 -17.80 -16.36 15.79
CA LEU A 457 -17.89 -15.37 16.89
C LEU A 457 -17.35 -15.94 18.21
N GLN A 458 -17.51 -17.24 18.44
CA GLN A 458 -16.98 -17.90 19.63
C GLN A 458 -15.46 -18.04 19.61
N HIS A 459 -14.83 -18.33 18.47
CA HIS A 459 -13.41 -18.71 18.41
C HIS A 459 -12.50 -17.60 17.87
N TRP A 460 -12.95 -16.79 16.92
CA TRP A 460 -12.18 -15.71 16.29
C TRP A 460 -12.45 -14.36 16.96
N LYS A 461 -12.05 -14.24 18.22
CA LYS A 461 -12.35 -13.07 19.08
C LYS A 461 -11.78 -11.74 18.60
N SER A 462 -10.75 -11.78 17.75
CA SER A 462 -10.11 -10.58 17.22
C SER A 462 -10.69 -10.13 15.87
N LEU A 463 -11.69 -10.85 15.33
CA LEU A 463 -12.24 -10.60 14.01
C LEU A 463 -12.93 -9.24 13.97
N LYS A 464 -12.55 -8.43 12.98
CA LYS A 464 -13.07 -7.07 12.76
C LYS A 464 -13.70 -6.91 11.39
N VAL A 465 -13.22 -7.65 10.39
CA VAL A 465 -13.60 -7.51 8.98
C VAL A 465 -13.93 -8.89 8.41
N PHE A 466 -15.08 -9.01 7.76
CA PHE A 466 -15.59 -10.25 7.17
C PHE A 466 -16.20 -9.93 5.81
N ILE A 467 -15.48 -10.25 4.73
CA ILE A 467 -15.84 -9.86 3.35
C ILE A 467 -16.01 -11.09 2.48
N GLY A 468 -17.14 -11.16 1.77
CA GLY A 468 -17.55 -12.30 0.96
C GLY A 468 -18.98 -12.72 1.27
N GLU A 469 -19.55 -13.60 0.44
CA GLU A 469 -20.92 -14.10 0.57
C GLU A 469 -20.94 -15.37 1.43
N PRO A 470 -21.35 -15.33 2.73
CA PRO A 470 -21.35 -16.50 3.60
C PRO A 470 -22.29 -17.62 3.15
N ASN A 471 -23.32 -17.31 2.34
CA ASN A 471 -24.25 -18.30 1.83
C ASN A 471 -24.73 -17.96 0.41
N ARG A 472 -24.98 -18.99 -0.42
CA ARG A 472 -25.51 -18.84 -1.79
C ARG A 472 -26.90 -18.22 -1.84
N ASP A 473 -27.69 -18.38 -0.79
CA ASP A 473 -28.99 -17.71 -0.67
C ASP A 473 -28.76 -16.26 -0.21
N CYS A 474 -29.01 -15.29 -1.09
CA CYS A 474 -28.77 -13.87 -0.81
C CYS A 474 -29.55 -13.36 0.41
N GLU A 475 -30.80 -13.80 0.61
CA GLU A 475 -31.61 -13.35 1.75
C GLU A 475 -31.07 -13.92 3.05
N TYR A 476 -30.66 -15.19 3.03
CA TYR A 476 -30.05 -15.83 4.18
C TYR A 476 -28.64 -15.28 4.47
N SER A 477 -27.83 -15.01 3.44
CA SER A 477 -26.52 -14.34 3.55
C SER A 477 -26.66 -13.03 4.31
N ARG A 478 -27.59 -12.18 3.89
CA ARG A 478 -27.88 -10.89 4.56
C ARG A 478 -28.23 -11.05 6.03
N GLN A 479 -28.96 -12.11 6.41
CA GLN A 479 -29.28 -12.38 7.83
C GLN A 479 -28.02 -12.73 8.65
N LEU A 480 -27.11 -13.52 8.06
CA LEU A 480 -25.83 -13.87 8.68
C LEU A 480 -24.92 -12.63 8.84
N GLU A 481 -24.87 -11.79 7.81
CA GLU A 481 -24.14 -10.52 7.81
C GLU A 481 -24.67 -9.54 8.87
N GLU A 482 -26.00 -9.38 8.96
CA GLU A 482 -26.65 -8.58 10.01
C GLU A 482 -26.32 -9.11 11.42
N LYS A 483 -26.12 -10.42 11.58
CA LYS A 483 -25.70 -11.04 12.85
C LYS A 483 -24.25 -10.68 13.19
N LEU A 484 -23.34 -10.69 12.22
CA LEU A 484 -21.95 -10.25 12.39
C LEU A 484 -21.86 -8.75 12.72
N GLN A 485 -22.60 -7.91 12.00
CA GLN A 485 -22.64 -6.46 12.22
C GLN A 485 -23.13 -6.09 13.63
N ARG A 486 -24.12 -6.82 14.17
CA ARG A 486 -24.57 -6.67 15.57
C ARG A 486 -23.46 -6.94 16.60
N HIS A 487 -22.42 -7.68 16.23
CA HIS A 487 -21.23 -7.92 17.04
C HIS A 487 -20.08 -6.93 16.75
N GLY A 488 -20.33 -5.89 15.96
CA GLY A 488 -19.34 -4.86 15.63
C GLY A 488 -18.34 -5.29 14.55
N ILE A 489 -18.62 -6.36 13.80
CA ILE A 489 -17.81 -6.79 12.66
C ILE A 489 -18.24 -6.02 11.42
N ILE A 490 -17.27 -5.46 10.71
CA ILE A 490 -17.47 -4.80 9.43
C ILE A 490 -17.70 -5.88 8.37
N VAL A 491 -18.81 -5.75 7.67
CA VAL A 491 -19.19 -6.63 6.57
C VAL A 491 -19.36 -5.76 5.33
N ASP A 492 -18.78 -6.21 4.22
CA ASP A 492 -18.92 -5.62 2.90
C ASP A 492 -19.04 -6.76 1.89
N SER A 493 -20.11 -6.77 1.10
CA SER A 493 -20.34 -7.77 0.06
C SER A 493 -19.85 -7.30 -1.31
N ASP A 494 -19.66 -5.99 -1.50
CA ASP A 494 -19.68 -5.38 -2.83
C ASP A 494 -18.37 -4.68 -3.23
N ASP A 495 -17.41 -4.46 -2.30
CA ASP A 495 -16.20 -3.68 -2.60
C ASP A 495 -14.86 -4.31 -2.14
N ILE A 496 -14.35 -5.24 -2.94
CA ILE A 496 -12.98 -5.80 -2.78
C ILE A 496 -11.91 -4.71 -2.93
N ALA A 497 -12.13 -3.76 -3.85
CA ALA A 497 -11.15 -2.74 -4.22
C ALA A 497 -10.97 -1.69 -3.11
N GLY A 498 -12.07 -1.30 -2.44
CA GLY A 498 -12.06 -0.40 -1.29
C GLY A 498 -11.40 -1.03 -0.07
N ALA A 499 -11.70 -2.28 0.25
CA ALA A 499 -11.25 -2.93 1.48
C ALA A 499 -9.73 -3.21 1.52
N CYS A 500 -9.11 -3.55 0.39
CA CYS A 500 -7.66 -3.77 0.31
C CYS A 500 -6.84 -2.49 0.55
N SER A 501 -7.43 -1.31 0.35
CA SER A 501 -6.75 -0.02 0.57
C SER A 501 -6.71 0.43 2.04
N VAL A 502 -7.48 -0.24 2.92
CA VAL A 502 -7.64 0.10 4.35
C VAL A 502 -6.66 -0.68 5.25
N LEU A 503 -6.00 -1.72 4.72
CA LEU A 503 -4.96 -2.52 5.37
C LEU A 503 -3.55 -2.04 4.97
#